data_AF-A0A418FM85-F1
#
_entry.id   AF-A0A418FM85-F1
#
_cell.length_a   1.000
_cell.length_b   1.000
_cell.length_c   1.000
_cell.angle_alpha   90.00
_cell.angle_beta   90.00
_cell.angle_gamma   90.00
#
_symmetry.space_group_name_H-M   'P 1'
#
loop_
_entity.id
_entity.type
_entity.pdbx_description
1 polymer ?
#
loop_
_entity_poly.entity_id
_entity_poly.type
_entity_poly.pdbx_seq_one_letter_code
_entity_poly.pdbx_strand_id
1 'polypeptide(L)'
;MATTVQGRRGWVRAYTSVDVDSCRPSANDRDDAGGRGGYVRGHHLCSGYVVMESTTKPGFLHVRLAMQCTFHAKDAASIKALAAKCQHLAALDLRLRSCRLSSNQPSN
;
A
#
# COMPACT_ATOMS: atom_id res chain seq x y z
N MET A 1 -15.20 -7.91 1.87
CA MET A 1 -16.19 -7.81 2.97
C MET A 1 -16.24 -6.35 3.39
N ALA A 2 -17.39 -5.68 3.26
CA ALA A 2 -17.54 -4.30 3.74
C ALA A 2 -17.95 -4.36 5.20
N THR A 3 -17.18 -3.74 6.09
CA THR A 3 -17.48 -3.71 7.53
C THR A 3 -18.15 -2.40 7.87
N THR A 4 -19.27 -2.44 8.59
CA THR A 4 -19.97 -1.23 9.05
C THR A 4 -19.46 -0.79 10.41
N VAL A 5 -18.72 0.32 10.46
CA VAL A 5 -18.37 0.98 11.73
C VAL A 5 -19.30 2.17 11.88
N GLN A 6 -20.07 2.21 12.97
CA GLN A 6 -21.09 3.27 13.22
C GLN A 6 -22.12 3.44 12.08
N GLY A 7 -22.52 2.32 11.44
CA GLY A 7 -23.50 2.33 10.34
C GLY A 7 -22.98 2.80 8.98
N ARG A 8 -21.68 3.12 8.86
CA ARG A 8 -21.08 3.58 7.59
C ARG A 8 -20.32 2.49 6.88
N ARG A 9 -20.24 2.58 5.55
CA ARG A 9 -19.48 1.61 4.78
C ARG A 9 -17.98 1.85 4.94
N GLY A 10 -17.26 0.77 5.19
CA GLY A 10 -15.80 0.76 5.23
C GLY A 10 -15.24 -0.41 4.43
N TRP A 11 -14.01 -0.22 3.96
CA TRP A 11 -13.23 -1.22 3.24
C TRP A 11 -11.84 -1.31 3.83
N VAL A 12 -11.36 -2.54 3.95
CA VAL A 12 -10.01 -2.81 4.45
C VAL A 12 -9.27 -3.62 3.40
N ARG A 13 -8.05 -3.19 3.09
CA ARG A 13 -7.07 -3.99 2.35
C ARG A 13 -5.89 -4.25 3.27
N ALA A 14 -5.91 -5.40 3.93
CA ALA A 14 -4.79 -5.88 4.73
C ALA A 14 -3.77 -6.60 3.84
N TYR A 15 -2.50 -6.47 4.19
CA TYR A 15 -1.42 -7.23 3.58
C TYR A 15 -0.35 -7.56 4.62
N THR A 16 0.11 -8.81 4.55
CA THR A 16 1.22 -9.35 5.32
C THR A 16 2.16 -10.05 4.35
N SER A 17 3.45 -9.98 4.60
CA SER A 17 4.45 -10.67 3.80
C SER A 17 4.44 -12.15 4.16
N VAL A 18 4.28 -12.99 3.14
CA VAL A 18 4.41 -14.44 3.26
C VAL A 18 5.65 -14.91 2.52
N ASP A 19 6.31 -15.94 3.05
CA ASP A 19 7.43 -16.58 2.40
C ASP A 19 6.92 -17.71 1.50
N VAL A 20 7.21 -17.59 0.21
CA VAL A 20 6.79 -18.55 -0.80
C VAL A 20 7.99 -18.85 -1.69
N ASP A 21 8.25 -20.13 -1.89
CA ASP A 21 9.45 -20.60 -2.59
C ASP A 21 9.56 -20.11 -4.03
N SER A 22 8.42 -19.94 -4.70
CA SER A 22 8.33 -19.40 -6.07
C SER A 22 8.66 -17.91 -6.18
N CYS A 23 8.75 -17.20 -5.06
CA CYS A 23 9.01 -15.76 -4.98
C CYS A 23 10.15 -15.44 -4.00
N ARG A 24 11.12 -16.36 -3.85
CA ARG A 24 12.31 -16.11 -3.03
C ARG A 24 13.16 -15.00 -3.66
N PRO A 25 13.63 -14.02 -2.85
CA PRO A 25 14.82 -13.26 -3.20
C PRO A 25 15.93 -14.25 -3.55
N SER A 26 16.75 -13.93 -4.54
CA SER A 26 17.79 -14.85 -5.02
C SER A 26 18.65 -15.32 -3.84
N ALA A 27 18.83 -16.63 -3.67
CA ALA A 27 19.56 -17.22 -2.55
C ALA A 27 21.06 -16.80 -2.47
N ASN A 28 21.58 -16.08 -3.47
CA ASN A 28 22.93 -15.53 -3.49
C ASN A 28 23.04 -14.10 -2.88
N ASP A 29 21.95 -13.53 -2.35
CA ASP A 29 21.91 -12.15 -1.85
C ASP A 29 22.58 -11.95 -0.48
N ARG A 30 23.37 -12.92 0.01
CA ARG A 30 24.20 -12.73 1.21
C ARG A 30 25.62 -12.24 0.91
N ASP A 31 26.14 -12.38 -0.32
CA ASP A 31 27.51 -11.90 -0.61
C ASP A 31 27.79 -11.38 -2.04
N ASP A 32 26.89 -11.50 -3.02
CA ASP A 32 27.22 -11.03 -4.39
C ASP A 32 26.24 -10.00 -4.94
N ALA A 33 26.82 -8.95 -5.53
CA ALA A 33 26.19 -7.89 -6.30
C ALA A 33 25.52 -8.38 -7.61
N GLY A 34 24.76 -9.49 -7.58
CA GLY A 34 24.30 -10.17 -8.80
C GLY A 34 23.04 -11.04 -8.68
N GLY A 35 22.39 -11.17 -7.52
CA GLY A 35 21.10 -11.85 -7.41
C GLY A 35 19.93 -10.89 -7.68
N ARG A 36 19.08 -11.23 -8.68
CA ARG A 36 17.93 -10.43 -9.19
C ARG A 36 17.95 -8.93 -8.82
N GLY A 37 18.95 -8.20 -9.34
CA GLY A 37 18.90 -6.74 -9.45
C GLY A 37 19.17 -5.91 -8.18
N GLY A 38 19.77 -6.48 -7.12
CA GLY A 38 20.22 -5.68 -5.97
C GLY A 38 19.10 -5.10 -5.10
N TYR A 39 17.92 -5.75 -5.09
CA TYR A 39 16.80 -5.35 -4.26
C TYR A 39 16.83 -6.05 -2.90
N VAL A 40 16.73 -5.28 -1.81
CA VAL A 40 16.58 -5.82 -0.46
C VAL A 40 15.09 -6.03 -0.18
N ARG A 41 14.71 -7.27 0.19
CA ARG A 41 13.32 -7.59 0.53
C ARG A 41 12.96 -7.03 1.90
N GLY A 42 11.96 -6.15 1.95
CA GLY A 42 11.28 -5.77 3.18
C GLY A 42 10.15 -6.75 3.55
N HIS A 43 9.83 -6.85 4.84
CA HIS A 43 8.66 -7.61 5.31
C HIS A 43 7.61 -6.69 5.91
N HIS A 44 6.36 -6.88 5.49
CA HIS A 44 5.18 -6.29 6.12
C HIS A 44 4.60 -7.28 7.12
N LEU A 45 4.34 -6.86 8.36
CA LEU A 45 3.71 -7.71 9.37
C LEU A 45 2.19 -7.53 9.36
N CYS A 46 1.73 -6.38 9.84
CA CYS A 46 0.30 -6.01 9.95
C CYS A 46 0.07 -4.66 9.26
N SER A 47 0.24 -4.63 7.94
CA SER A 47 0.12 -3.40 7.16
C SER A 47 -1.15 -3.40 6.30
N GLY A 48 -1.63 -2.23 5.92
CA GLY A 48 -2.89 -2.17 5.18
C GLY A 48 -3.45 -0.78 4.99
N TYR A 49 -4.49 -0.73 4.16
CA TYR A 49 -5.35 0.43 4.01
C TYR A 49 -6.67 0.21 4.73
N VAL A 50 -7.10 1.24 5.46
CA VAL A 50 -8.45 1.36 5.99
C VAL A 50 -9.10 2.55 5.33
N VAL A 51 -10.21 2.31 4.64
CA VAL A 51 -11.00 3.32 3.95
C VAL A 51 -12.38 3.35 4.58
N MET A 52 -12.82 4.53 5.03
CA MET A 52 -14.14 4.70 5.63
C MET A 52 -14.80 5.96 5.08
N GLU A 53 -16.12 5.96 4.98
CA GLU A 53 -16.86 7.18 4.69
C GLU A 53 -16.65 8.23 5.79
N SER A 54 -16.49 9.49 5.38
CA SER A 54 -16.17 10.57 6.30
C SER A 54 -17.31 10.86 7.26
N THR A 55 -16.96 11.09 8.54
CA THR A 55 -17.94 11.37 9.58
C THR A 55 -18.54 12.76 9.52
N THR A 56 -17.76 13.70 9.02
CA THR A 56 -18.05 15.13 9.02
C THR A 56 -18.34 15.68 7.62
N LYS A 57 -18.04 14.93 6.55
CA LYS A 57 -18.20 15.42 5.17
C LYS A 57 -18.77 14.36 4.22
N PRO A 58 -20.08 14.41 3.89
CA PRO A 58 -20.69 13.47 2.95
C PRO A 58 -19.98 13.43 1.59
N GLY A 59 -19.84 12.24 1.02
CA GLY A 59 -19.14 12.02 -0.27
C GLY A 59 -17.61 12.01 -0.21
N PHE A 60 -17.01 12.18 0.98
CA PHE A 60 -15.57 12.06 1.20
C PHE A 60 -15.22 10.73 1.88
N LEU A 61 -14.03 10.23 1.59
CA LEU A 61 -13.48 9.03 2.22
C LEU A 61 -12.29 9.42 3.09
N HIS A 62 -12.25 8.89 4.32
CA HIS A 62 -11.03 8.86 5.13
C HIS A 62 -10.22 7.63 4.76
N VAL A 63 -8.98 7.86 4.31
CA VAL A 63 -8.01 6.81 3.99
C VAL A 63 -6.90 6.86 5.04
N ARG A 64 -6.63 5.73 5.67
CA ARG A 64 -5.48 5.54 6.57
C ARG A 64 -4.63 4.40 6.06
N LEU A 65 -3.31 4.59 6.08
CA LEU A 65 -2.34 3.55 5.86
C LEU A 65 -1.72 3.17 7.21
N ALA A 66 -1.88 1.92 7.61
CA ALA A 66 -1.12 1.33 8.69
C ALA A 66 0.11 0.63 8.08
N MET A 67 1.31 0.97 8.57
CA MET A 67 2.53 0.26 8.17
C MET A 67 3.30 -0.20 9.39
N GLN A 68 3.61 -1.48 9.37
CA GLN A 68 4.57 -2.11 10.24
C GLN A 68 5.44 -2.99 9.35
N CYS A 69 6.67 -2.55 9.12
CA CYS A 69 7.56 -3.19 8.19
C CYS A 69 9.02 -3.14 8.62
N THR A 70 9.75 -4.19 8.27
CA THR A 70 11.21 -4.23 8.32
C THR A 70 11.75 -3.89 6.94
N PHE A 71 12.72 -2.98 6.87
CA PHE A 71 13.31 -2.58 5.58
C PHE A 71 14.63 -3.29 5.29
N HIS A 72 15.21 -4.03 6.25
CA HIS A 72 16.46 -4.80 6.15
C HIS A 72 17.66 -4.05 5.51
N ALA A 73 17.53 -2.74 5.29
CA ALA A 73 18.45 -1.86 4.60
C ALA A 73 18.90 -0.75 5.56
N LYS A 74 19.97 -0.02 5.16
CA LYS A 74 20.46 1.15 5.90
C LYS A 74 19.35 2.20 6.06
N ASP A 75 19.36 2.91 7.19
CA ASP A 75 18.28 3.83 7.61
C ASP A 75 17.81 4.81 6.53
N ALA A 76 18.73 5.36 5.72
CA ALA A 76 18.40 6.28 4.64
C ALA A 76 17.50 5.67 3.55
N ALA A 77 17.66 4.37 3.23
CA ALA A 77 16.81 3.68 2.26
C ALA A 77 15.41 3.43 2.84
N SER A 78 15.34 3.08 4.13
CA SER A 78 14.08 2.89 4.87
C SER A 78 13.25 4.18 4.92
N ILE A 79 13.90 5.33 5.17
CA ILE A 79 13.24 6.65 5.15
C ILE A 79 12.69 6.98 3.75
N LYS A 80 13.47 6.74 2.69
CA LYS A 80 13.00 6.94 1.31
C LYS A 80 11.80 6.05 0.97
N ALA A 81 11.82 4.80 1.42
CA ALA A 81 10.71 3.87 1.22
C ALA A 81 9.43 4.33 1.95
N LEU A 82 9.55 4.85 3.18
CA LEU A 82 8.44 5.44 3.91
C LEU A 82 7.90 6.69 3.19
N ALA A 83 8.77 7.59 2.73
CA ALA A 83 8.38 8.79 1.99
C ALA A 83 7.62 8.45 0.70
N ALA A 84 8.07 7.44 -0.05
CA ALA A 84 7.39 6.96 -1.25
C ALA A 84 5.98 6.44 -0.97
N LYS A 85 5.75 5.81 0.21
CA LYS A 85 4.41 5.36 0.62
C LYS A 85 3.48 6.53 0.95
N CYS A 86 4.00 7.59 1.57
CA CYS A 86 3.24 8.83 1.79
C CYS A 86 2.86 9.50 0.46
N GLN A 87 3.79 9.55 -0.51
CA GLN A 87 3.50 10.06 -1.85
C GLN A 87 2.44 9.22 -2.58
N HIS A 88 2.48 7.90 -2.42
CA HIS A 88 1.47 7.01 -2.98
C HIS A 88 0.08 7.29 -2.43
N LEU A 89 -0.06 7.57 -1.13
CA LEU A 89 -1.33 7.99 -0.52
C LEU A 89 -1.89 9.25 -1.16
N ALA A 90 -1.05 10.26 -1.41
CA ALA A 90 -1.49 11.49 -2.07
C ALA A 90 -1.93 11.23 -3.52
N ALA A 91 -1.22 10.37 -4.24
CA ALA A 91 -1.57 9.99 -5.61
C ALA A 91 -2.87 9.16 -5.69
N LEU A 92 -3.26 8.49 -4.60
CA LEU A 92 -4.45 7.66 -4.53
C LEU A 92 -5.73 8.48 -4.74
N ASP A 93 -5.79 9.70 -4.20
CA ASP A 93 -6.91 10.63 -4.41
C ASP A 93 -7.03 11.03 -5.89
N LEU A 94 -5.93 11.42 -6.52
CA LEU A 94 -5.91 11.77 -7.95
C LEU A 94 -6.39 10.59 -8.80
N ARG A 95 -5.94 9.37 -8.50
CA ARG A 95 -6.33 8.16 -9.24
C ARG A 95 -7.81 7.82 -9.05
N LEU A 96 -8.34 7.90 -7.83
CA LEU A 96 -9.76 7.63 -7.58
C LEU A 96 -10.65 8.66 -8.27
N ARG A 97 -10.24 9.93 -8.27
CA ARG A 97 -10.94 10.99 -9.00
C ARG A 97 -10.93 10.73 -10.50
N SER A 98 -9.78 10.36 -11.08
CA SER A 98 -9.70 10.07 -12.51
C SER A 98 -10.55 8.87 -12.91
N CYS A 99 -10.53 7.79 -12.14
CA CYS A 99 -11.39 6.62 -12.38
C CYS A 99 -12.88 6.96 -12.34
N ARG A 100 -13.31 7.80 -11.39
CA ARG A 100 -14.72 8.26 -11.30
C ARG A 100 -15.11 9.14 -12.49
N LEU A 101 -14.21 9.99 -12.97
CA LEU A 101 -14.48 10.84 -14.14
C LEU A 101 -14.52 10.02 -15.43
N SER A 102 -13.63 9.03 -15.58
CA SER A 102 -13.63 8.14 -16.75
C SER A 102 -14.86 7.23 -16.80
N SER A 103 -15.36 6.78 -15.65
CA SER A 103 -16.59 5.96 -15.61
C SER A 103 -17.86 6.74 -15.96
N ASN A 104 -17.78 8.08 -15.95
CA ASN A 104 -18.90 8.96 -16.23
C ASN A 104 -18.88 9.54 -17.66
N GLN A 105 -17.91 9.14 -18.50
CA GLN A 105 -18.02 9.45 -19.93
C GLN A 105 -19.05 8.51 -20.56
N PRO A 106 -20.06 9.04 -21.28
CA PRO A 106 -20.96 8.19 -22.06
C PRO A 106 -20.13 7.43 -23.10
N SER A 107 -20.37 6.13 -23.20
CA SER A 107 -19.88 5.33 -24.32
C SER A 107 -20.45 5.92 -25.61
N ASN A 108 -19.58 6.42 -26.49
CA ASN A 108 -19.95 6.75 -27.87
C ASN A 108 -20.37 5.49 -28.62
#